data_AF-A0A412B023-F1
#
_entry.id   AF-A0A412B023-F1
#
_cell.length_a   1.000
_cell.length_b   1.000
_cell.length_c   1.000
_cell.angle_alpha   90.00
_cell.angle_beta   90.00
_cell.angle_gamma   90.00
#
_symmetry.space_group_name_H-M   'P 1'
#
loop_
_entity.id
_entity.type
_entity.pdbx_description
1 polymer ?
#
loop_
_entity_poly.entity_id
_entity_poly.type
_entity_poly.pdbx_seq_one_letter_code
_entity_poly.pdbx_strand_id
1 'polypeptide(L)'
;MKLYVIELKKILQRRSTWVLTGFMLVLTVVYGQLEIHNKQNMIVEFGQLAGYRRFLDLSGLFIVCAFLVEIIVLASYYCEDRQDKVDVLILTAKRGKLYDYAVRVSVTLAFVICLNIIMLMAAFVICHVNYGYTGGGLPVREMHMLSTLEEKNIFTLICMYLFNVFNASIMLSALVVCISTMSKNSIHSFIVIVGVVFLPVMLEGIFKNGQMNIGYTFITSQPVMLIAERCLLESGPVYGWHIFISYLCSIVACCVGGKKWCSVPKE
;
A
#
# COMPACT_ATOMS: atom_id res chain seq x y z
N MET A 1 6.18 -18.16 -18.71
CA MET A 1 5.75 -18.98 -17.56
C MET A 1 6.90 -19.49 -16.71
N LYS A 2 7.88 -20.28 -17.21
CA LYS A 2 8.95 -20.82 -16.35
C LYS A 2 9.71 -19.76 -15.53
N LEU A 3 10.08 -18.62 -16.13
CA LEU A 3 10.77 -17.52 -15.43
C LEU A 3 9.91 -16.87 -14.33
N TYR A 4 8.64 -16.59 -14.61
CA TYR A 4 7.69 -16.03 -13.64
C TYR A 4 7.56 -16.92 -12.39
N VAL A 5 7.46 -18.24 -12.58
CA VAL A 5 7.34 -19.20 -11.47
C VAL A 5 8.62 -19.24 -10.63
N ILE A 6 9.79 -19.12 -11.26
CA ILE A 6 11.08 -19.10 -10.55
C ILE A 6 11.17 -17.84 -9.68
N GLU A 7 10.88 -16.67 -10.25
CA GLU A 7 10.93 -15.41 -9.51
C GLU A 7 9.90 -15.34 -8.39
N LEU A 8 8.68 -15.86 -8.62
CA LEU A 8 7.66 -15.95 -7.57
C LEU A 8 8.09 -16.88 -6.43
N LYS A 9 8.70 -18.02 -6.75
CA LYS A 9 9.28 -18.93 -5.74
C LYS A 9 10.38 -18.25 -4.95
N LYS A 10 11.22 -17.44 -5.61
CA LYS A 10 12.30 -16.70 -4.96
C LYS A 10 11.78 -15.72 -3.90
N ILE A 11 10.66 -15.05 -4.14
CA ILE A 11 10.01 -14.21 -3.12
C ILE A 11 9.41 -15.07 -2.00
N LEU A 12 8.67 -16.13 -2.35
CA LEU A 12 7.97 -16.98 -1.38
C LEU A 12 8.90 -17.82 -0.49
N GLN A 13 10.08 -18.21 -0.96
CA GLN A 13 11.01 -19.04 -0.19
C GLN A 13 11.93 -18.22 0.72
N ARG A 14 11.85 -16.89 0.70
CA ARG A 14 12.65 -16.03 1.57
C ARG A 14 12.24 -16.23 3.03
N ARG A 15 13.24 -16.36 3.90
CA ARG A 15 12.99 -16.41 5.35
C ARG A 15 12.28 -15.13 5.85
N SER A 16 12.61 -13.98 5.28
CA SER A 16 11.98 -12.70 5.63
C SER A 16 10.49 -12.66 5.33
N THR A 17 10.02 -13.23 4.21
CA THR A 17 8.59 -13.25 3.88
C THR A 17 7.83 -14.08 4.90
N TRP A 18 8.30 -15.29 5.25
CA TRP A 18 7.66 -16.12 6.27
C TRP A 18 7.64 -15.50 7.67
N VAL A 19 8.75 -14.88 8.10
CA VAL A 19 8.81 -14.18 9.39
C VAL A 19 7.80 -13.03 9.43
N LEU A 20 7.74 -12.24 8.36
CA LEU A 20 6.80 -11.11 8.26
C LEU A 20 5.35 -11.59 8.17
N THR A 21 5.05 -12.65 7.42
CA THR A 21 3.71 -13.25 7.39
C THR A 21 3.30 -13.77 8.77
N GLY A 22 4.21 -14.43 9.49
CA GLY A 22 3.98 -14.87 10.87
C GLY A 22 3.68 -13.69 11.81
N PHE A 23 4.44 -12.61 11.70
CA PHE A 23 4.19 -11.37 12.46
C PHE A 23 2.82 -10.77 12.14
N MET A 24 2.44 -10.70 10.87
CA MET A 24 1.13 -10.19 10.46
C MET A 24 -0.03 -11.06 10.98
N LEU A 25 0.13 -12.40 11.04
CA LEU A 25 -0.86 -13.29 11.64
C LEU A 25 -1.00 -13.08 13.15
N VAL A 26 0.11 -12.88 13.86
CA VAL A 26 0.04 -12.56 15.30
C VAL A 26 -0.67 -11.24 15.52
N LEU A 27 -0.35 -10.22 14.71
CA LEU A 27 -1.03 -8.93 14.76
C LEU A 27 -2.54 -9.07 14.52
N THR A 28 -2.98 -9.81 13.50
CA THR A 28 -4.42 -9.96 13.22
C THR A 28 -5.15 -10.65 14.37
N VAL A 29 -4.54 -11.65 15.02
CA VAL A 29 -5.11 -12.32 16.19
C VAL A 29 -5.18 -11.36 17.39
N VAL A 30 -4.12 -10.62 17.68
CA VAL A 30 -4.09 -9.65 18.80
C VAL A 30 -5.14 -8.57 18.61
N TYR A 31 -5.22 -7.97 17.42
CA TYR A 31 -6.26 -6.99 17.11
C TYR A 31 -7.66 -7.59 17.17
N GLY A 32 -7.85 -8.83 16.70
CA GLY A 32 -9.11 -9.54 16.85
C GLY A 32 -9.57 -9.67 18.31
N GLN A 33 -8.65 -9.96 19.24
CA GLN A 33 -8.95 -10.03 20.67
C GLN A 33 -9.23 -8.65 21.28
N LEU A 34 -8.47 -7.63 20.90
CA LEU A 34 -8.71 -6.26 21.36
C LEU A 34 -10.09 -5.74 20.94
N GLU A 35 -10.54 -6.08 19.74
CA GLU A 35 -11.89 -5.71 19.26
C GLU A 35 -13.01 -6.37 20.08
N ILE A 36 -12.82 -7.59 20.56
CA ILE A 36 -13.81 -8.25 21.43
C ILE A 36 -14.01 -7.45 22.71
N HIS A 37 -12.92 -6.91 23.27
CA HIS A 37 -12.99 -6.10 24.48
C HIS A 37 -13.62 -4.71 24.24
N ASN A 38 -13.33 -4.09 23.10
CA ASN A 38 -13.84 -2.76 22.75
C ASN A 38 -15.26 -2.76 22.17
N LYS A 39 -15.83 -3.94 21.90
CA LYS A 39 -17.11 -4.10 21.21
C LYS A 39 -18.23 -3.25 21.81
N GLN A 40 -18.36 -3.26 23.13
CA GLN A 40 -19.48 -2.61 23.81
C GLN A 40 -19.42 -1.08 23.71
N ASN A 41 -18.23 -0.49 23.76
CA ASN A 41 -18.04 0.96 23.63
C ASN A 41 -18.41 1.44 22.22
N MET A 42 -17.98 0.72 21.19
CA MET A 42 -18.22 1.09 19.80
C MET A 42 -19.69 0.95 19.38
N ILE A 43 -20.40 -0.04 19.92
CA ILE A 43 -21.85 -0.20 19.68
C ILE A 43 -22.64 0.95 20.32
N VAL A 44 -22.23 1.42 21.50
CA VAL A 44 -22.89 2.54 22.18
C VAL A 44 -22.66 3.85 21.42
N GLU A 45 -21.48 4.06 20.84
CA GLU A 45 -21.12 5.29 20.15
C GLU A 45 -21.67 5.39 18.73
N PHE A 46 -21.61 4.30 17.95
CA PHE A 46 -21.96 4.31 16.51
C PHE A 46 -23.14 3.42 16.15
N GLY A 47 -23.72 2.69 17.11
CA GLY A 47 -24.89 1.85 16.90
C GLY A 47 -24.71 0.86 15.75
N GLN A 48 -25.59 0.97 14.76
CA GLN A 48 -25.62 0.09 13.58
C GLN A 48 -24.47 0.33 12.59
N LEU A 49 -23.76 1.46 12.69
CA LEU A 49 -22.67 1.85 11.78
C LEU A 49 -21.27 1.44 12.29
N ALA A 50 -21.20 0.91 13.52
CA ALA A 50 -19.94 0.57 14.18
C ALA A 50 -19.04 -0.35 13.33
N GLY A 51 -19.61 -1.32 12.62
CA GLY A 51 -18.84 -2.24 11.78
C GLY A 51 -18.17 -1.58 10.58
N TYR A 52 -18.83 -0.61 9.94
CA TYR A 52 -18.25 0.12 8.80
C TYR A 52 -17.17 1.10 9.25
N ARG A 53 -17.38 1.81 10.37
CA ARG A 53 -16.35 2.66 10.97
C ARG A 53 -15.12 1.87 11.33
N ARG A 54 -15.31 0.77 12.05
CA ARG A 54 -14.19 -0.02 12.53
C ARG A 54 -13.44 -0.69 11.39
N PHE A 55 -14.12 -1.05 10.32
CA PHE A 55 -13.48 -1.55 9.11
C PHE A 55 -12.53 -0.53 8.48
N LEU A 56 -12.92 0.74 8.35
CA LEU A 56 -12.04 1.79 7.80
C LEU A 56 -10.80 2.01 8.67
N ASP A 57 -10.97 2.09 9.99
CA ASP A 57 -9.84 2.24 10.92
C ASP A 57 -8.88 1.04 10.89
N LEU A 58 -9.42 -0.18 11.01
CA LEU A 58 -8.62 -1.40 11.12
C LEU A 58 -7.94 -1.75 9.80
N SER A 59 -8.62 -1.55 8.67
CA SER A 59 -8.03 -1.76 7.35
C SER A 59 -6.89 -0.78 7.08
N GLY A 60 -7.00 0.48 7.51
CA GLY A 60 -5.92 1.46 7.37
C GLY A 60 -4.65 1.00 8.08
N LEU A 61 -4.78 0.53 9.33
CA LEU A 61 -3.65 0.00 10.10
C LEU A 61 -3.03 -1.23 9.45
N PHE A 62 -3.86 -2.20 9.04
CA PHE A 62 -3.39 -3.43 8.40
C PHE A 62 -2.68 -3.18 7.07
N ILE A 63 -3.15 -2.21 6.28
CA ILE A 63 -2.50 -1.83 5.01
C ILE A 63 -1.19 -1.08 5.26
N VAL A 64 -1.08 -0.22 6.27
CA VAL A 64 0.20 0.41 6.62
C VAL A 64 1.23 -0.66 7.04
N CYS A 65 0.82 -1.67 7.80
CA CYS A 65 1.68 -2.81 8.11
C CYS A 65 2.06 -3.60 6.85
N ALA A 66 1.10 -3.82 5.92
CA ALA A 66 1.36 -4.44 4.62
C ALA A 66 2.42 -3.68 3.82
N PHE A 67 2.35 -2.35 3.82
CA PHE A 67 3.32 -1.48 3.14
C PHE A 67 4.73 -1.63 3.72
N LEU A 68 4.87 -1.73 5.04
CA LEU A 68 6.18 -2.00 5.65
C LEU A 68 6.76 -3.35 5.21
N VAL A 69 5.91 -4.40 5.17
CA VAL A 69 6.31 -5.73 4.69
C VAL A 69 6.74 -5.66 3.22
N GLU A 70 5.96 -4.97 2.39
CA GLU A 70 6.25 -4.76 0.98
C GLU A 70 7.61 -4.09 0.79
N ILE A 71 7.89 -2.99 1.50
CA ILE A 71 9.16 -2.27 1.41
C ILE A 71 10.34 -3.19 1.77
N ILE A 72 10.24 -3.96 2.85
CA ILE A 72 11.34 -4.85 3.31
C ILE A 72 11.60 -5.97 2.29
N VAL A 73 10.54 -6.63 1.83
CA VAL A 73 10.64 -7.79 0.93
C VAL A 73 11.09 -7.36 -0.46
N LEU A 74 10.50 -6.30 -1.02
CA LEU A 74 10.82 -5.86 -2.37
C LEU A 74 12.19 -5.17 -2.44
N ALA A 75 12.57 -4.37 -1.44
CA ALA A 75 13.88 -3.72 -1.43
C ALA A 75 15.03 -4.76 -1.39
N SER A 76 14.89 -5.80 -0.57
CA SER A 76 15.86 -6.91 -0.55
C SER A 76 15.83 -7.70 -1.86
N TYR A 77 14.65 -7.91 -2.45
CA TYR A 77 14.49 -8.67 -3.69
C TYR A 77 15.22 -8.08 -4.89
N TYR A 78 15.13 -6.76 -5.10
CA TYR A 78 15.81 -6.11 -6.22
C TYR A 78 17.30 -5.85 -5.97
N CYS A 79 17.73 -5.71 -4.72
CA CYS A 79 19.14 -5.43 -4.41
C CYS A 79 20.02 -6.68 -4.32
N GLU A 80 19.48 -7.85 -3.93
CA GLU A 80 20.26 -9.09 -3.81
C GLU A 80 20.95 -9.50 -5.12
N ASP A 81 20.26 -9.44 -6.26
CA ASP A 81 20.86 -9.85 -7.55
C ASP A 81 22.04 -8.98 -7.99
N ARG A 82 22.04 -7.72 -7.55
CA ARG A 82 23.15 -6.78 -7.74
C ARG A 82 24.30 -7.06 -6.79
N GLN A 83 24.00 -7.38 -5.53
CA GLN A 83 24.99 -7.71 -4.52
C GLN A 83 25.72 -9.01 -4.89
N ASP A 84 24.98 -10.00 -5.37
CA ASP A 84 25.50 -11.30 -5.77
C ASP A 84 26.08 -11.33 -7.19
N LYS A 85 26.06 -10.18 -7.91
CA LYS A 85 26.53 -10.02 -9.30
C LYS A 85 25.90 -10.98 -10.31
N VAL A 86 24.72 -11.53 -9.98
CA VAL A 86 23.95 -12.42 -10.86
C VAL A 86 23.44 -11.65 -12.09
N ASP A 87 23.39 -10.32 -12.02
CA ASP A 87 23.11 -9.42 -13.14
C ASP A 87 23.97 -9.69 -14.39
N VAL A 88 25.19 -10.20 -14.23
CA VAL A 88 26.09 -10.54 -15.35
C VAL A 88 25.60 -11.80 -16.09
N LEU A 89 25.01 -12.76 -15.38
CA LEU A 89 24.40 -13.96 -16.00
C LEU A 89 23.18 -13.59 -16.84
N ILE A 90 22.44 -12.54 -16.46
CA ILE A 90 21.28 -12.03 -17.20
C ILE A 90 21.70 -11.51 -18.59
N LEU A 91 22.95 -11.04 -18.77
CA LEU A 91 23.47 -10.61 -20.07
C LEU A 91 23.62 -11.76 -21.07
N THR A 92 23.72 -13.00 -20.60
CA THR A 92 23.80 -14.20 -21.46
C THR A 92 22.42 -14.77 -21.81
N ALA A 93 21.35 -14.22 -21.23
CA ALA A 93 20.00 -14.74 -21.41
C ALA A 93 19.40 -14.36 -22.78
N LYS A 94 18.89 -15.37 -23.50
CA LYS A 94 18.30 -15.26 -24.86
C LYS A 94 17.15 -14.24 -24.99
N ARG A 95 16.50 -13.83 -23.90
CA ARG A 95 15.32 -12.93 -23.90
C ARG A 95 15.61 -11.47 -23.52
N GLY A 96 16.88 -11.14 -23.22
CA GLY A 96 17.32 -9.77 -22.91
C GLY A 96 16.83 -9.21 -21.56
N LYS A 97 17.42 -8.08 -21.14
CA LYS A 97 17.19 -7.45 -19.82
C LYS A 97 15.78 -6.86 -19.62
N LEU A 98 15.16 -6.36 -20.69
CA LEU A 98 13.83 -5.72 -20.59
C LEU A 98 12.74 -6.75 -20.26
N TYR A 99 12.84 -7.95 -20.85
CA TYR A 99 11.89 -9.03 -20.57
C TYR A 99 12.02 -9.53 -19.12
N ASP A 100 13.24 -9.65 -18.62
CA ASP A 100 13.51 -10.01 -17.22
C ASP A 100 12.91 -8.98 -16.25
N TYR A 101 13.15 -7.69 -16.50
CA TYR A 101 12.57 -6.61 -15.71
C TYR A 101 11.03 -6.63 -15.72
N ALA A 102 10.42 -6.80 -16.89
CA ALA A 102 8.96 -6.87 -17.02
C ALA A 102 8.37 -8.06 -16.24
N VAL A 103 9.04 -9.22 -16.26
CA VAL A 103 8.61 -10.39 -15.48
C VAL A 103 8.72 -10.10 -13.98
N ARG A 104 9.83 -9.50 -13.52
CA ARG A 104 9.98 -9.13 -12.10
C ARG A 104 8.89 -8.17 -11.64
N VAL A 105 8.62 -7.12 -12.39
CA VAL A 105 7.52 -6.17 -12.08
C VAL A 105 6.16 -6.89 -12.05
N SER A 106 5.92 -7.85 -12.94
CA SER A 106 4.66 -8.62 -12.91
C SER A 106 4.52 -9.49 -11.66
N VAL A 107 5.62 -10.09 -11.19
CA VAL A 107 5.66 -10.91 -9.97
C VAL A 107 5.46 -10.06 -8.73
N THR A 108 6.07 -8.88 -8.68
CA THR A 108 5.93 -7.96 -7.54
C THR A 108 4.51 -7.43 -7.43
N LEU A 109 3.89 -7.02 -8.54
CA LEU A 109 2.48 -6.61 -8.54
C LEU A 109 1.57 -7.74 -8.07
N ALA A 110 1.76 -8.97 -8.53
CA ALA A 110 0.98 -10.12 -8.08
C ALA A 110 1.13 -10.39 -6.58
N PHE A 111 2.35 -10.29 -6.06
CA PHE A 111 2.63 -10.42 -4.62
C PHE A 111 1.92 -9.35 -3.79
N VAL A 112 2.01 -8.08 -4.21
CA VAL A 112 1.39 -6.94 -3.53
C VAL A 112 -0.14 -7.06 -3.51
N ILE A 113 -0.75 -7.41 -4.65
CA ILE A 113 -2.20 -7.62 -4.74
C ILE A 113 -2.64 -8.74 -3.81
N CYS A 114 -1.93 -9.87 -3.81
CA CYS A 114 -2.25 -11.00 -2.95
C CYS A 114 -2.16 -10.63 -1.46
N LEU A 115 -1.09 -9.93 -1.07
CA LEU A 115 -0.86 -9.51 0.31
C LEU A 115 -1.95 -8.55 0.79
N ASN A 116 -2.33 -7.55 -0.03
CA ASN A 116 -3.39 -6.61 0.31
C ASN A 116 -4.77 -7.27 0.41
N ILE A 117 -5.09 -8.21 -0.50
CA ILE A 117 -6.35 -8.96 -0.42
C ILE A 117 -6.42 -9.75 0.89
N ILE A 118 -5.34 -10.43 1.28
CA ILE A 118 -5.31 -11.20 2.54
C ILE A 118 -5.54 -10.28 3.75
N MET A 119 -4.89 -9.11 3.78
CA MET A 119 -5.04 -8.17 4.89
C MET A 119 -6.41 -7.52 4.95
N LEU A 120 -6.99 -7.13 3.82
CA LEU A 120 -8.36 -6.59 3.75
C LEU A 120 -9.40 -7.63 4.13
N MET A 121 -9.21 -8.88 3.70
CA MET A 121 -10.08 -9.99 4.10
C MET A 121 -10.01 -10.25 5.60
N ALA A 122 -8.82 -10.19 6.20
CA ALA A 122 -8.67 -10.32 7.65
C ALA A 122 -9.41 -9.20 8.40
N ALA A 123 -9.25 -7.94 7.98
CA ALA A 123 -9.98 -6.81 8.56
C ALA A 123 -11.50 -6.96 8.42
N PHE A 124 -11.96 -7.40 7.24
CA PHE A 124 -13.38 -7.63 6.97
C PHE A 124 -13.97 -8.71 7.87
N VAL A 125 -13.28 -9.86 8.03
CA VAL A 125 -13.75 -10.95 8.89
C VAL A 125 -13.81 -10.54 10.36
N ILE A 126 -12.78 -9.85 10.86
CA ILE A 126 -12.75 -9.38 12.26
C ILE A 126 -13.93 -8.43 12.53
N CYS A 127 -14.18 -7.48 11.62
CA CYS A 127 -15.26 -6.52 11.78
C CYS A 127 -16.64 -7.17 11.63
N HIS A 128 -16.79 -8.10 10.69
CA HIS A 128 -18.04 -8.82 10.46
C HIS A 128 -18.45 -9.65 11.68
N VAL A 129 -17.53 -10.41 12.27
CA VAL A 129 -17.80 -11.27 13.43
C VAL A 129 -18.15 -10.45 14.68
N ASN A 130 -17.47 -9.32 14.87
CA ASN A 130 -17.63 -8.54 16.10
C ASN A 130 -18.82 -7.57 16.04
N TYR A 131 -19.02 -6.87 14.92
CA TYR A 131 -19.97 -5.76 14.83
C TYR A 131 -21.10 -5.99 13.82
N GLY A 132 -20.89 -6.85 12.82
CA GLY A 132 -21.80 -6.99 11.69
C GLY A 132 -21.76 -5.77 10.74
N TYR A 133 -22.40 -5.91 9.58
CA TYR A 133 -22.53 -4.83 8.59
C TYR A 133 -24.00 -4.52 8.36
N THR A 134 -24.50 -3.48 9.03
CA THR A 134 -25.87 -3.01 8.93
C THR A 134 -25.91 -1.53 8.55
N GLY A 135 -26.89 -1.10 7.77
CA GLY A 135 -27.06 0.33 7.45
C GLY A 135 -26.12 0.89 6.38
N GLY A 136 -25.53 0.08 5.49
CA GLY A 136 -24.62 0.58 4.46
C GLY A 136 -25.26 1.49 3.40
N GLY A 137 -26.60 1.53 3.33
CA GLY A 137 -27.37 2.45 2.50
C GLY A 137 -27.61 3.83 3.14
N LEU A 138 -27.19 4.02 4.39
CA LEU A 138 -27.30 5.32 5.06
C LEU A 138 -26.28 6.32 4.49
N PRO A 139 -26.56 7.63 4.57
CA PRO A 139 -25.63 8.66 4.15
C PRO A 139 -24.41 8.71 5.09
N VAL A 140 -23.24 9.08 4.53
CA VAL A 140 -21.98 9.20 5.28
C VAL A 140 -22.06 10.24 6.41
N ARG A 141 -22.99 11.20 6.32
CA ARG A 141 -23.24 12.21 7.37
C ARG A 141 -23.49 11.63 8.77
N GLU A 142 -24.14 10.47 8.86
CA GLU A 142 -24.42 9.79 10.13
C GLU A 142 -23.15 9.27 10.82
N MET A 143 -22.06 9.14 10.06
CA MET A 143 -20.77 8.64 10.53
C MET A 143 -19.73 9.76 10.68
N HIS A 144 -19.85 10.81 9.86
CA HIS A 144 -18.99 12.00 9.88
C HIS A 144 -19.78 13.25 9.53
N MET A 145 -19.95 14.16 10.51
CA MET A 145 -20.78 15.36 10.35
C MET A 145 -20.16 16.50 9.51
N LEU A 146 -18.90 16.38 9.08
CA LEU A 146 -18.14 17.43 8.36
C LEU A 146 -17.27 16.82 7.24
N SER A 147 -17.89 16.08 6.32
CA SER A 147 -17.17 15.45 5.21
C SER A 147 -17.64 16.00 3.86
N THR A 148 -16.71 16.12 2.91
CA THR A 148 -17.05 16.52 1.53
C THR A 148 -17.90 15.48 0.78
N LEU A 149 -18.14 14.32 1.40
CA LEU A 149 -18.87 13.18 0.86
C LEU A 149 -20.17 12.89 1.64
N GLU A 150 -20.66 13.84 2.45
CA GLU A 150 -21.82 13.69 3.36
C GLU A 150 -23.08 13.10 2.70
N GLU A 151 -23.36 13.46 1.45
CA GLU A 151 -24.57 13.02 0.72
C GLU A 151 -24.44 11.63 0.09
N LYS A 152 -23.23 11.06 0.06
CA LYS A 152 -23.01 9.73 -0.55
C LYS A 152 -23.37 8.62 0.43
N ASN A 153 -23.73 7.47 -0.12
CA ASN A 153 -23.97 6.25 0.65
C ASN A 153 -22.65 5.69 1.21
N ILE A 154 -22.71 5.04 2.37
CA ILE A 154 -21.56 4.39 3.02
C ILE A 154 -20.96 3.29 2.12
N PHE A 155 -21.76 2.55 1.37
CA PHE A 155 -21.24 1.60 0.37
C PHE A 155 -20.34 2.27 -0.67
N THR A 156 -20.72 3.46 -1.16
CA THR A 156 -19.93 4.21 -2.14
C THR A 156 -18.61 4.65 -1.52
N LEU A 157 -18.62 5.08 -0.26
CA LEU A 157 -17.40 5.44 0.48
C LEU A 157 -16.43 4.25 0.57
N ILE A 158 -16.92 3.07 0.92
CA ILE A 158 -16.09 1.85 1.03
C ILE A 158 -15.51 1.46 -0.33
N CYS A 159 -16.29 1.52 -1.40
CA CYS A 159 -15.79 1.26 -2.74
C CYS A 159 -14.69 2.24 -3.16
N MET A 160 -14.89 3.54 -2.88
CA MET A 160 -13.86 4.56 -3.13
C MET A 160 -12.60 4.32 -2.30
N TYR A 161 -12.76 3.92 -1.03
CA TYR A 161 -11.67 3.57 -0.14
C TYR A 161 -10.86 2.37 -0.66
N LEU A 162 -11.53 1.26 -1.02
CA LEU A 162 -10.86 0.07 -1.57
C LEU A 162 -10.11 0.38 -2.86
N PHE A 163 -10.69 1.24 -3.72
CA PHE A 163 -10.03 1.70 -4.93
C PHE A 163 -8.78 2.54 -4.63
N ASN A 164 -8.85 3.42 -3.63
CA ASN A 164 -7.69 4.19 -3.17
C ASN A 164 -6.58 3.31 -2.61
N VAL A 165 -6.91 2.31 -1.78
CA VAL A 165 -5.94 1.35 -1.24
C VAL A 165 -5.21 0.63 -2.38
N PHE A 166 -5.95 0.21 -3.42
CA PHE A 166 -5.36 -0.43 -4.59
C PHE A 166 -4.39 0.51 -5.33
N ASN A 167 -4.80 1.76 -5.60
CA ASN A 167 -3.93 2.75 -6.26
C ASN A 167 -2.68 3.08 -5.42
N ALA A 168 -2.85 3.24 -4.12
CA ALA A 168 -1.75 3.48 -3.18
C ALA A 168 -0.71 2.36 -3.23
N SER A 169 -1.18 1.11 -3.29
CA SER A 169 -0.33 -0.08 -3.35
C SER A 169 0.47 -0.15 -4.64
N ILE A 170 -0.17 0.13 -5.78
CA ILE A 170 0.52 0.18 -7.08
C ILE A 170 1.60 1.26 -7.06
N MET A 171 1.26 2.46 -6.57
CA MET A 171 2.20 3.56 -6.48
C MET A 171 3.39 3.25 -5.56
N LEU A 172 3.14 2.66 -4.39
CA LEU A 172 4.21 2.24 -3.49
C LEU A 172 5.13 1.21 -4.17
N SER A 173 4.56 0.18 -4.78
CA SER A 173 5.34 -0.86 -5.45
C SER A 173 6.25 -0.28 -6.53
N ALA A 174 5.74 0.68 -7.32
CA ALA A 174 6.51 1.33 -8.37
C ALA A 174 7.65 2.20 -7.80
N LEU A 175 7.40 2.92 -6.70
CA LEU A 175 8.44 3.68 -6.00
C LEU A 175 9.53 2.77 -5.43
N VAL A 176 9.14 1.66 -4.81
CA VAL A 176 10.08 0.67 -4.26
C VAL A 176 10.95 0.09 -5.37
N VAL A 177 10.37 -0.28 -6.51
CA VAL A 177 11.10 -0.77 -7.69
C VAL A 177 12.08 0.30 -8.19
N CYS A 178 11.63 1.54 -8.36
CA CYS A 178 12.47 2.63 -8.86
C CYS A 178 13.67 2.89 -7.93
N ILE A 179 13.45 3.06 -6.63
CA ILE A 179 14.52 3.35 -5.67
C ILE A 179 15.48 2.16 -5.51
N SER A 180 14.95 0.93 -5.49
CA SER A 180 15.77 -0.28 -5.38
C SER A 180 16.62 -0.53 -6.62
N THR A 181 16.12 -0.18 -7.80
CA THR A 181 16.89 -0.24 -9.06
C THR A 181 17.89 0.92 -9.22
N MET A 182 17.88 1.93 -8.35
CA MET A 182 18.92 2.96 -8.28
C MET A 182 19.97 2.68 -7.21
N SER A 183 19.64 1.83 -6.23
CA SER A 183 20.49 1.54 -5.09
C SER A 183 21.43 0.36 -5.34
N LYS A 184 22.63 0.41 -4.73
CA LYS A 184 23.59 -0.71 -4.69
C LYS A 184 23.37 -1.63 -3.49
N ASN A 185 22.87 -1.08 -2.38
CA ASN A 185 22.63 -1.81 -1.13
C ASN A 185 21.15 -1.81 -0.75
N SER A 186 20.68 -2.94 -0.23
CA SER A 186 19.31 -3.12 0.27
C SER A 186 18.97 -2.16 1.43
N ILE A 187 19.89 -1.96 2.37
CA ILE A 187 19.70 -1.06 3.53
C ILE A 187 19.52 0.40 3.09
N HIS A 188 20.33 0.87 2.14
CA HIS A 188 20.18 2.24 1.62
C HIS A 188 18.86 2.43 0.89
N SER A 189 18.45 1.45 0.06
CA SER A 189 17.15 1.47 -0.60
C SER A 189 16.02 1.60 0.42
N PHE A 190 16.05 0.76 1.46
CA PHE A 190 15.07 0.75 2.53
C PHE A 190 14.95 2.11 3.24
N ILE A 191 16.07 2.69 3.68
CA ILE A 191 16.08 3.98 4.39
C ILE A 191 15.50 5.10 3.51
N VAL A 192 15.88 5.13 2.23
CA VAL A 192 15.38 6.15 1.29
C VAL A 192 13.88 5.98 1.06
N ILE A 193 13.39 4.75 0.86
CA ILE A 193 11.96 4.50 0.65
C ILE A 193 11.15 4.90 1.88
N VAL A 194 11.57 4.49 3.08
CA VAL A 194 10.89 4.85 4.33
C VAL A 194 10.88 6.37 4.50
N GLY A 195 12.00 7.04 4.24
CA GLY A 195 12.06 8.50 4.25
C GLY A 195 11.05 9.13 3.28
N VAL A 196 11.03 8.72 2.02
CA VAL A 196 10.12 9.27 1.00
C VAL A 196 8.65 9.02 1.34
N VAL A 197 8.32 7.86 1.88
CA VAL A 197 6.93 7.44 2.12
C VAL A 197 6.37 8.02 3.43
N PHE A 198 7.17 8.12 4.49
CA PHE A 198 6.70 8.56 5.82
C PHE A 198 6.98 10.03 6.13
N LEU A 199 7.96 10.68 5.48
CA LEU A 199 8.20 12.12 5.65
C LEU A 199 6.96 12.98 5.38
N PRO A 200 6.14 12.72 4.35
CA PRO A 200 4.93 13.50 4.10
C PRO A 200 3.91 13.42 5.24
N VAL A 201 3.86 12.29 5.95
CA VAL A 201 3.01 12.09 7.13
C VAL A 201 3.39 13.06 8.25
N MET A 202 4.69 13.25 8.47
CA MET A 202 5.19 14.22 9.46
C MET A 202 4.93 15.67 9.05
N LEU A 203 4.96 15.94 7.74
CA LEU A 203 4.75 17.28 7.20
C LEU A 203 3.26 17.68 7.19
N GLU A 204 2.32 16.74 7.15
CA GLU A 204 0.89 17.04 7.15
C GLU A 204 0.48 17.96 8.30
N GLY A 205 1.00 17.69 9.52
CA GLY A 205 0.69 18.49 10.71
C GLY A 205 1.11 19.97 10.59
N ILE A 206 2.11 20.27 9.76
CA ILE A 206 2.60 21.63 9.52
C ILE A 206 1.72 22.34 8.48
N PHE A 207 1.30 21.62 7.43
CA PHE A 207 0.53 22.19 6.32
C PHE A 207 -0.99 22.20 6.54
N LYS A 208 -1.49 21.52 7.58
CA LYS A 208 -2.92 21.43 7.93
C LYS A 208 -3.58 22.79 8.23
N ASN A 209 -2.80 23.82 8.58
CA ASN A 209 -3.32 25.15 8.95
C ASN A 209 -3.58 26.09 7.76
N GLY A 210 -3.36 25.67 6.51
CA GLY A 210 -3.63 26.49 5.33
C GLY A 210 -4.49 25.73 4.32
N GLN A 211 -5.61 26.35 3.92
CA GLN A 211 -6.48 25.95 2.80
C GLN A 211 -5.71 25.31 1.63
N MET A 212 -6.34 24.33 0.96
CA MET A 212 -5.95 23.65 -0.30
C MET A 212 -4.77 24.25 -1.07
N ASN A 213 -3.57 24.17 -0.51
CA ASN A 213 -2.34 24.59 -1.15
C ASN A 213 -1.82 23.44 -2.02
N ILE A 214 -1.09 23.76 -3.08
CA ILE A 214 -0.46 22.76 -3.97
C ILE A 214 0.36 21.74 -3.18
N GLY A 215 1.04 22.21 -2.11
CA GLY A 215 1.77 21.34 -1.18
C GLY A 215 0.88 20.36 -0.42
N TYR A 216 -0.34 20.75 -0.01
CA TYR A 216 -1.30 19.85 0.63
C TYR A 216 -1.75 18.76 -0.33
N THR A 217 -2.08 19.12 -1.58
CA THR A 217 -2.45 18.15 -2.63
C THR A 217 -1.33 17.15 -2.93
N PHE A 218 -0.07 17.62 -2.92
CA PHE A 218 1.08 16.73 -3.07
C PHE A 218 1.22 15.75 -1.90
N ILE A 219 1.08 16.24 -0.66
CA ILE A 219 1.16 15.42 0.55
C ILE A 219 0.03 14.38 0.58
N THR A 220 -1.19 14.78 0.27
CA THR A 220 -2.35 13.87 0.27
C THR A 220 -2.34 12.87 -0.89
N SER A 221 -1.54 13.11 -1.94
CA SER A 221 -1.32 12.14 -3.02
C SER A 221 -0.31 11.03 -2.70
N GLN A 222 0.30 11.03 -1.51
CA GLN A 222 1.30 10.03 -1.11
C GLN A 222 0.68 8.68 -0.76
N PRO A 223 1.41 7.55 -0.88
CA PRO A 223 0.81 6.22 -0.77
C PRO A 223 0.15 5.99 0.59
N VAL A 224 0.81 6.42 1.67
CA VAL A 224 0.29 6.27 3.04
C VAL A 224 -0.92 7.17 3.28
N MET A 225 -0.93 8.38 2.72
CA MET A 225 -2.04 9.32 2.90
C MET A 225 -3.29 8.91 2.13
N LEU A 226 -3.14 8.25 0.98
CA LEU A 226 -4.28 7.73 0.23
C LEU A 226 -5.08 6.65 0.99
N ILE A 227 -4.45 5.99 1.97
CA ILE A 227 -5.10 5.00 2.84
C ILE A 227 -5.76 5.67 4.05
N ALA A 228 -5.38 6.90 4.41
CA ALA A 228 -6.02 7.57 5.52
C ALA A 228 -7.47 7.92 5.15
N GLU A 229 -8.44 7.36 5.90
CA GLU A 229 -9.87 7.67 5.73
C GLU A 229 -10.12 9.18 5.73
N ARG A 230 -9.44 9.91 6.60
CA ARG A 230 -9.52 11.36 6.71
C ARG A 230 -9.18 12.08 5.40
N CYS A 231 -8.14 11.64 4.69
CA CYS A 231 -7.78 12.22 3.40
C CYS A 231 -8.90 12.00 2.38
N LEU A 232 -9.52 10.81 2.34
CA LEU A 232 -10.64 10.53 1.45
C LEU A 232 -11.86 11.43 1.74
N LEU A 233 -12.16 11.68 3.02
CA LEU A 233 -13.29 12.51 3.45
C LEU A 233 -13.08 14.01 3.19
N GLU A 234 -11.83 14.48 3.30
CA GLU A 234 -11.46 15.89 3.08
C GLU A 234 -11.18 16.21 1.61
N SER A 235 -10.62 15.27 0.84
CA SER A 235 -10.18 15.47 -0.55
C SER A 235 -11.20 15.03 -1.60
N GLY A 236 -12.47 14.83 -1.24
CA GLY A 236 -13.55 14.39 -2.13
C GLY A 236 -13.58 15.08 -3.51
N PRO A 237 -13.48 16.43 -3.62
CA PRO A 237 -13.50 17.11 -4.93
C PRO A 237 -12.22 16.91 -5.76
N VAL A 238 -11.10 16.52 -5.15
CA VAL A 238 -9.78 16.35 -5.79
C VAL A 238 -9.44 14.86 -5.98
N TYR A 239 -10.39 13.96 -5.70
CA TYR A 239 -10.22 12.51 -5.78
C TYR A 239 -9.68 12.03 -7.15
N GLY A 240 -10.16 12.58 -8.25
CA GLY A 240 -9.67 12.25 -9.59
C GLY A 240 -8.20 12.61 -9.81
N TRP A 241 -7.73 13.71 -9.23
CA TRP A 241 -6.33 14.13 -9.32
C TRP A 241 -5.40 13.21 -8.55
N HIS A 242 -5.81 12.73 -7.38
CA HIS A 242 -5.05 11.76 -6.60
C HIS A 242 -4.82 10.46 -7.38
N ILE A 243 -5.86 9.95 -8.03
CA ILE A 243 -5.78 8.77 -8.90
C ILE A 243 -4.82 9.05 -10.06
N PHE A 244 -4.99 10.17 -10.76
CA PHE A 244 -4.16 10.54 -11.89
C PHE A 244 -2.67 10.62 -11.51
N ILE A 245 -2.34 11.30 -10.41
CA ILE A 245 -0.97 11.43 -9.90
C ILE A 245 -0.39 10.05 -9.56
N SER A 246 -1.19 9.17 -8.94
CA SER A 246 -0.72 7.83 -8.56
C SER A 246 -0.32 6.98 -9.77
N TYR A 247 -1.13 6.98 -10.83
CA TYR A 247 -0.81 6.27 -12.07
C TYR A 247 0.38 6.90 -12.80
N LEU A 248 0.42 8.23 -12.88
CA LEU A 248 1.53 8.94 -13.53
C LEU A 248 2.86 8.66 -12.81
N CYS A 249 2.87 8.72 -11.48
CA CYS A 249 4.02 8.38 -10.66
C CYS A 249 4.46 6.92 -10.90
N SER A 250 3.50 6.00 -10.93
CA SER A 250 3.77 4.57 -11.17
C SER A 250 4.40 4.31 -12.54
N ILE A 251 3.87 4.93 -13.59
CA ILE A 251 4.39 4.80 -14.96
C ILE A 251 5.80 5.37 -15.07
N VAL A 252 6.03 6.57 -14.51
CA VAL A 252 7.34 7.24 -14.54
C VAL A 252 8.35 6.42 -13.75
N ALA A 253 8.01 5.96 -12.55
CA ALA A 253 8.87 5.16 -11.69
C ALA A 253 9.25 3.82 -12.36
N CYS A 254 8.30 3.13 -12.99
CA CYS A 254 8.57 1.91 -13.75
C CYS A 254 9.48 2.16 -14.97
N CYS A 255 9.27 3.27 -15.69
CA CYS A 255 10.10 3.67 -16.84
C CYS A 255 11.54 4.01 -16.44
N VAL A 256 11.71 4.78 -15.36
CA VAL A 256 13.03 5.17 -14.84
C VAL A 256 13.76 3.95 -14.30
N GLY A 257 13.08 3.11 -13.52
CA GLY A 257 13.64 1.86 -13.01
C GLY A 257 14.06 0.91 -14.13
N GLY A 258 13.23 0.76 -15.16
CA GLY A 258 13.54 -0.08 -16.32
C GLY A 258 14.73 0.43 -17.13
N LYS A 259 14.81 1.75 -17.36
CA LYS A 259 15.98 2.38 -18.00
C LYS A 259 17.26 2.10 -17.20
N LYS A 260 17.20 2.23 -15.87
CA LYS A 260 18.38 2.02 -15.04
C LYS A 260 18.78 0.55 -14.94
N TRP A 261 17.82 -0.36 -14.87
CA TRP A 261 18.04 -1.81 -14.91
C TRP A 261 18.71 -2.27 -16.21
N CYS A 262 18.28 -1.71 -17.34
CA CYS A 262 18.84 -2.02 -18.65
C CYS A 262 20.20 -1.35 -18.90
N SER A 263 20.54 -0.28 -18.17
CA SER A 263 21.84 0.37 -18.32
C SER A 263 23.00 -0.56 -17.94
N VAL A 264 24.07 -0.54 -18.72
CA VAL A 264 25.29 -1.30 -18.41
C VAL A 264 25.89 -0.70 -17.13
N PRO A 265 26.24 -1.52 -16.11
CA PRO A 265 26.92 -1.01 -14.93
C PRO A 265 28.23 -0.35 -15.39
N LYS A 266 28.38 0.94 -15.09
CA LYS A 266 29.69 1.59 -15.21
C LYS A 266 30.55 1.03 -14.10
N GLU A 267 31.61 0.33 -14.47
CA GLU A 267 32.66 -0.18 -13.57
C GLU A 267 33.23 0.96 -12.72
#